data_AF-A0A857CCS0-F1
#
_entry.id   AF-A0A857CCS0-F1
#
_cell.length_a   1.000
_cell.length_b   1.000
_cell.length_c   1.000
_cell.angle_alpha   90.00
_cell.angle_beta   90.00
_cell.angle_gamma   90.00
#
_symmetry.space_group_name_H-M   'P 1'
#
loop_
_entity.id
_entity.type
_entity.pdbx_description
1 polymer ?
#
loop_
_entity_poly.entity_id
_entity_poly.type
_entity_poly.pdbx_seq_one_letter_code
_entity_poly.pdbx_strand_id
1 'polypeptide(L)'
;MVRQLHIRKTSRRAALALATVLALLAPAAAQAQCLSQSQARQAVQTGEARPLGSIAGSAGGEIVRAELCRQGGRLVYVLSVLDGGRVKERVIDARSGQVLR
;
A
#
# COMPACT_ATOMS: atom_id res chain seq x y z
N MET A 1 26.93 52.26 30.25
CA MET A 1 25.83 53.21 29.96
C MET A 1 25.68 53.27 28.44
N VAL A 2 24.60 52.72 27.86
CA VAL A 2 23.36 53.44 27.46
C VAL A 2 23.68 54.42 26.31
N ARG A 3 23.10 54.41 25.09
CA ARG A 3 21.91 53.79 24.50
C ARG A 3 21.70 54.47 23.12
N GLN A 4 20.78 53.92 22.32
CA GLN A 4 20.09 54.53 21.17
C GLN A 4 20.87 54.60 19.84
N LEU A 5 20.60 53.76 18.83
CA LEU A 5 19.35 53.47 18.10
C LEU A 5 18.85 54.66 17.27
N HIS A 6 19.26 54.74 16.00
CA HIS A 6 18.57 55.50 14.95
C HIS A 6 18.52 54.69 13.65
N ILE A 7 17.41 53.99 13.50
CA ILE A 7 16.96 53.31 12.29
C ILE A 7 16.55 54.39 11.28
N ARG A 8 17.27 54.53 10.17
CA ARG A 8 16.72 55.14 8.94
C ARG A 8 17.21 54.43 7.67
N LYS A 9 16.29 53.62 7.17
CA LYS A 9 15.78 53.73 5.79
C LYS A 9 16.66 53.20 4.65
N THR A 10 17.06 51.94 4.71
CA THR A 10 17.28 51.09 3.53
C THR A 10 17.37 49.65 4.00
N SER A 11 16.84 48.70 3.24
CA SER A 11 16.83 47.26 3.53
C SER A 11 15.77 46.83 4.55
N ARG A 12 15.19 45.63 4.35
CA ARG A 12 14.16 44.94 5.18
C ARG A 12 12.68 45.16 4.80
N ARG A 13 12.32 44.89 3.54
CA ARG A 13 10.97 44.40 3.19
C ARG A 13 11.02 43.32 2.12
N ALA A 14 11.73 42.22 2.39
CA ALA A 14 11.68 41.02 1.55
C ALA A 14 12.14 39.77 2.32
N ALA A 15 11.67 39.60 3.56
CA ALA A 15 12.08 38.45 4.38
C ALA A 15 10.93 37.85 5.19
N LEU A 16 9.71 37.89 4.66
CA LEU A 16 8.55 37.19 5.22
C LEU A 16 7.70 36.63 4.08
N ALA A 17 8.14 35.55 3.44
CA ALA A 17 7.26 34.80 2.53
C ALA A 17 7.70 33.36 2.19
N LEU A 18 8.72 32.77 2.84
CA LEU A 18 9.28 31.50 2.35
C LEU A 18 9.58 30.48 3.45
N ALA A 19 8.61 30.18 4.30
CA ALA A 19 8.78 29.17 5.36
C ALA A 19 7.67 28.09 5.42
N THR A 20 6.81 27.98 4.41
CA THR A 20 5.57 27.17 4.51
C THR A 20 5.44 25.97 3.56
N VAL A 21 6.49 25.51 2.86
CA VAL A 21 6.31 24.42 1.85
C VAL A 21 7.30 23.25 2.01
N LEU A 22 7.57 22.80 3.24
CA LEU A 22 8.45 21.62 3.44
C LEU A 22 7.89 20.56 4.41
N ALA A 23 6.58 20.29 4.36
CA ALA A 23 5.93 19.38 5.31
C ALA A 23 5.17 18.17 4.71
N LEU A 24 5.29 17.87 3.40
CA LEU A 24 4.40 16.86 2.78
C LEU A 24 5.09 15.71 2.03
N LEU A 25 6.38 15.45 2.25
CA LEU A 25 7.04 14.24 1.75
C LEU A 25 7.01 13.14 2.81
N ALA A 26 5.82 12.70 3.22
CA ALA A 26 5.69 11.44 3.93
C ALA A 26 5.79 10.31 2.89
N PRO A 27 6.73 9.35 3.01
CA PRO A 27 6.75 8.20 2.14
C PRO A 27 5.48 7.40 2.37
N ALA A 28 4.62 7.30 1.35
CA ALA A 28 3.53 6.34 1.37
C ALA A 28 4.17 4.96 1.45
N ALA A 29 4.15 4.35 2.64
CA ALA A 29 4.53 2.96 2.78
C ALA A 29 3.66 2.17 1.80
N ALA A 30 4.28 1.42 0.90
CA ALA A 30 3.59 0.58 -0.05
C ALA A 30 2.94 -0.59 0.69
N GLN A 31 1.84 -0.31 1.39
CA GLN A 31 0.97 -1.36 1.89
C GLN A 31 0.35 -2.06 0.69
N ALA A 32 0.21 -3.39 0.77
CA ALA A 32 -0.54 -4.12 -0.22
C ALA A 32 -1.93 -3.48 -0.39
N GLN A 33 -2.21 -2.95 -1.58
CA GLN A 33 -3.48 -2.29 -1.84
C GLN A 33 -4.52 -3.37 -2.13
N CYS A 34 -5.16 -3.86 -1.08
CA CYS A 34 -6.19 -4.87 -1.21
C CYS A 34 -7.47 -4.27 -1.80
N LEU A 35 -8.06 -5.00 -2.74
CA LEU A 35 -9.25 -4.61 -3.46
C LEU A 35 -10.47 -4.75 -2.55
N SER A 36 -11.47 -3.91 -2.79
CA SER A 36 -12.80 -4.15 -2.23
C SER A 36 -13.42 -5.42 -2.82
N GLN A 37 -14.46 -5.94 -2.18
CA GLN A 37 -15.17 -7.11 -2.66
C GLN A 37 -15.74 -6.93 -4.09
N SER A 38 -16.24 -5.73 -4.43
CA SER A 38 -16.75 -5.45 -5.78
C SER A 38 -15.63 -5.41 -6.82
N GLN A 39 -14.51 -4.77 -6.50
CA GLN A 39 -13.33 -4.74 -7.37
C GLN A 39 -12.73 -6.13 -7.57
N ALA A 40 -12.67 -6.95 -6.52
CA ALA A 40 -12.19 -8.32 -6.61
C ALA A 40 -13.08 -9.18 -7.53
N ARG A 41 -14.41 -9.07 -7.39
CA ARG A 41 -15.35 -9.72 -8.32
C ARG A 41 -15.14 -9.25 -9.75
N GLN A 42 -15.01 -7.95 -9.96
CA GLN A 42 -14.80 -7.39 -11.30
C GLN A 42 -13.50 -7.93 -11.91
N ALA A 43 -12.40 -7.97 -11.17
CA ALA A 43 -11.13 -8.51 -11.64
C ALA A 43 -11.24 -10.00 -12.06
N VAL A 44 -12.08 -10.78 -11.37
CA VAL A 44 -12.37 -12.17 -11.77
C VAL A 44 -13.23 -12.22 -13.03
N GLN A 45 -14.26 -11.37 -13.12
CA GLN A 45 -15.17 -11.31 -14.27
C GLN A 45 -14.47 -10.83 -15.56
N THR A 46 -13.52 -9.91 -15.44
CA THR A 46 -12.74 -9.38 -16.57
C THR A 46 -11.54 -10.27 -16.92
N GLY A 47 -11.28 -11.35 -16.17
CA GLY A 47 -10.16 -12.25 -16.40
C GLY A 47 -8.80 -11.72 -15.95
N GLU A 48 -8.77 -10.61 -15.21
CA GLU A 48 -7.53 -10.10 -14.61
C GLU A 48 -7.01 -11.00 -13.47
N ALA A 49 -7.91 -11.73 -12.81
CA ALA A 49 -7.62 -12.74 -11.80
C ALA A 49 -8.43 -14.02 -12.08
N ARG A 50 -7.85 -15.18 -11.79
CA ARG A 50 -8.58 -16.45 -11.78
C ARG A 50 -9.46 -16.54 -10.53
N PRO A 51 -10.61 -17.23 -10.57
CA PRO A 51 -11.41 -17.49 -9.37
C PRO A 51 -10.59 -18.22 -8.31
N LEU A 52 -10.71 -17.82 -7.04
CA LEU A 52 -9.95 -18.41 -5.93
C LEU A 52 -10.06 -19.93 -5.89
N GLY A 53 -11.26 -20.49 -6.09
CA GLY A 53 -11.49 -21.94 -6.09
C GLY A 53 -10.65 -22.70 -7.12
N SER A 54 -10.24 -22.05 -8.23
CA SER A 54 -9.41 -22.68 -9.27
C SER A 54 -7.92 -22.75 -8.92
N ILE A 55 -7.48 -22.04 -7.88
CA ILE A 55 -6.09 -21.98 -7.42
C ILE A 55 -5.92 -22.31 -5.94
N ALA A 56 -7.03 -22.53 -5.20
CA ALA A 56 -7.02 -22.78 -3.77
C ALA A 56 -6.18 -24.02 -3.38
N GLY A 57 -6.05 -25.00 -4.28
CA GLY A 57 -5.18 -26.16 -4.07
C GLY A 57 -3.70 -25.80 -3.86
N SER A 58 -3.25 -24.66 -4.41
CA SER A 58 -1.88 -24.16 -4.20
C SER A 58 -1.63 -23.60 -2.79
N ALA A 59 -2.67 -23.41 -1.97
CA ALA A 59 -2.53 -22.84 -0.62
C ALA A 59 -1.90 -23.79 0.39
N GLY A 60 -2.01 -25.11 0.18
CA GLY A 60 -1.38 -26.14 1.03
C GLY A 60 -1.98 -26.27 2.44
N GLY A 61 -3.22 -25.82 2.65
CA GLY A 61 -3.94 -25.90 3.93
C GLY A 61 -5.33 -25.27 3.86
N GLU A 62 -5.98 -25.07 5.00
CA GLU A 62 -7.30 -24.46 5.06
C GLU A 62 -7.19 -22.93 4.96
N ILE A 63 -7.84 -22.34 3.96
CA ILE A 63 -7.87 -20.89 3.77
C ILE A 63 -8.91 -20.29 4.72
N VAL A 64 -8.46 -19.53 5.72
CA VAL A 64 -9.34 -18.87 6.71
C VAL A 64 -9.59 -17.39 6.41
N ARG A 65 -8.75 -16.78 5.57
CA ARG A 65 -8.94 -15.43 5.03
C ARG A 65 -8.34 -15.36 3.63
N ALA A 66 -9.03 -14.67 2.73
CA ALA A 66 -8.55 -14.43 1.37
C ALA A 66 -8.82 -12.98 0.96
N GLU A 67 -7.76 -12.29 0.54
CA GLU A 67 -7.84 -10.95 -0.01
C GLU A 67 -7.15 -10.92 -1.37
N LEU A 68 -7.75 -10.23 -2.34
CA LEU A 68 -7.12 -9.98 -3.64
C LEU A 68 -6.50 -8.58 -3.58
N CYS A 69 -5.19 -8.48 -3.76
CA CYS A 69 -4.46 -7.24 -3.60
C CYS A 69 -3.60 -6.92 -4.81
N ARG A 70 -3.32 -5.64 -5.00
CA ARG A 70 -2.32 -5.18 -5.96
C ARG A 70 -0.97 -5.05 -5.25
N GLN A 71 -0.01 -5.84 -5.69
CA GLN A 71 1.38 -5.83 -5.20
C GLN A 71 2.33 -5.92 -6.39
N GLY A 72 3.36 -5.07 -6.44
CA GLY A 72 4.38 -5.15 -7.51
C GLY A 72 3.81 -5.10 -8.94
N GLY A 73 2.76 -4.31 -9.17
CA GLY A 73 2.11 -4.17 -10.48
C GLY A 73 1.24 -5.34 -10.93
N ARG A 74 1.02 -6.36 -10.09
CA ARG A 74 0.17 -7.52 -10.41
C ARG A 74 -0.88 -7.75 -9.33
N LEU A 75 -1.89 -8.56 -9.67
CA LEU A 75 -2.87 -9.04 -8.71
C LEU A 75 -2.35 -10.30 -8.03
N VAL A 76 -2.46 -10.35 -6.71
CA VAL A 76 -2.07 -11.48 -5.88
C VAL A 76 -3.17 -11.78 -4.87
N TYR A 77 -3.37 -13.06 -4.58
CA TYR A 77 -4.12 -13.49 -3.42
C TYR A 77 -3.21 -13.49 -2.19
N VAL A 78 -3.56 -12.74 -1.16
CA VAL A 78 -2.97 -12.80 0.17
C VAL A 78 -3.89 -13.67 1.02
N LEU A 79 -3.41 -14.87 1.35
CA LEU A 79 -4.19 -15.90 2.04
C LEU A 79 -3.65 -16.08 3.45
N SER A 80 -4.54 -16.10 4.44
CA SER A 80 -4.23 -16.69 5.74
C SER A 80 -4.62 -18.16 5.69
N VAL A 81 -3.63 -19.05 5.86
CA VAL A 81 -3.79 -20.49 5.71
C VAL A 81 -3.48 -21.17 7.05
N LEU A 82 -4.43 -21.94 7.56
CA LEU A 82 -4.24 -22.83 8.69
C LEU A 82 -3.58 -24.13 8.22
N ASP A 83 -2.38 -24.39 8.75
CA ASP A 83 -1.56 -25.56 8.43
C ASP A 83 -0.82 -26.03 9.69
N GLY A 84 -1.06 -27.27 10.10
CA GLY A 84 -0.45 -27.87 11.28
C GLY A 84 -0.72 -27.09 12.58
N GLY A 85 -1.94 -26.55 12.74
CA GLY A 85 -2.35 -25.78 13.92
C GLY A 85 -1.81 -24.35 13.97
N ARG A 86 -1.18 -23.85 12.91
CA ARG A 86 -0.70 -22.47 12.82
C ARG A 86 -1.24 -21.77 11.59
N VAL A 87 -1.58 -20.49 11.73
CA VAL A 87 -1.94 -19.63 10.60
C VAL A 87 -0.68 -19.03 10.01
N LYS A 88 -0.49 -19.21 8.70
CA LYS A 88 0.61 -18.64 7.91
C LYS A 88 0.04 -17.80 6.79
N GLU A 89 0.73 -16.73 6.43
CA GLU A 89 0.42 -16.01 5.21
C GLU A 89 1.00 -16.76 3.99
N ARG A 90 0.21 -16.80 2.91
CA ARG A 90 0.63 -17.25 1.58
C ARG A 90 0.27 -16.20 0.56
N VAL A 91 1.21 -15.88 -0.32
CA VAL A 91 0.97 -14.95 -1.43
C VAL A 91 1.01 -15.74 -2.73
N ILE A 92 -0.09 -15.70 -3.48
CA ILE A 92 -0.25 -16.46 -4.72
C ILE A 92 -0.55 -15.50 -5.87
N ASP A 93 0.13 -15.64 -7.00
CA ASP A 93 -0.16 -14.87 -8.19
C ASP A 93 -1.58 -15.18 -8.71
N ALA A 94 -2.40 -14.15 -8.89
CA ALA A 94 -3.83 -14.35 -9.17
C ALA A 94 -4.10 -14.82 -10.60
N ARG A 95 -3.15 -14.75 -11.53
CA ARG A 95 -3.32 -15.24 -12.92
C ARG A 95 -2.78 -16.64 -13.11
N SER A 96 -1.60 -16.92 -12.61
CA SER A 96 -0.91 -18.20 -12.80
C SER A 96 -1.25 -19.23 -11.72
N GLY A 97 -1.62 -18.78 -10.51
CA GLY A 97 -1.72 -19.66 -9.34
C GLY A 97 -0.36 -20.05 -8.74
N GLN A 98 0.73 -19.41 -9.17
CA GLN A 98 2.07 -19.62 -8.65
C GLN A 98 2.17 -19.09 -7.21
N VAL A 99 2.70 -19.90 -6.30
CA VAL A 99 3.04 -19.45 -4.94
C VAL A 99 4.28 -18.56 -5.00
N LEU A 100 4.15 -17.34 -4.49
CA LEU A 100 5.21 -16.33 -4.47
C LEU A 100 5.90 -16.27 -3.09
N ARG A 101 5.15 -16.53 -2.02
CA ARG A 101 5.64 -16.49 -0.63
C ARG A 101 4.79 -17.35 0.29
#